data_AF-A9QXJ2-F1
#
_entry.id   AF-A9QXJ2-F1
#
_cell.length_a   1.000
_cell.length_b   1.000
_cell.length_c   1.000
_cell.angle_alpha   90.00
_cell.angle_beta   90.00
_cell.angle_gamma   90.00
#
_symmetry.space_group_name_H-M   'P 1'
#
loop_
_entity.id
_entity.type
_entity.pdbx_description
1 polymer ?
#
loop_
_entity_poly.entity_id
_entity_poly.type
_entity_poly.pdbx_seq_one_letter_code
_entity_poly.pdbx_strand_id
1 'polypeptide(L)'
;MSFEEIFFKLMVISSVACTMILGLIPSPFMLCLLIVVLTSVSCGMVSIFCSQWLSYALVIVFLGGMMVLFTYASSMSVSDKLTKSSSWKMLFVFLIMGLTLSAPTGFKVYMGSLYSNNGAVMLLILTFYLLLCLFSVVKMVEVSKGALIS
;
A
#
# COMPACT_ATOMS: atom_id res chain seq x y z
N MET A 1 -11.13 2.84 -28.30
CA MET A 1 -10.72 2.53 -26.93
C MET A 1 -10.36 1.06 -26.90
N SER A 2 -9.08 0.75 -26.71
CA SER A 2 -8.64 -0.64 -26.63
C SER A 2 -9.15 -1.28 -25.33
N PHE A 3 -9.34 -2.60 -25.30
CA PHE A 3 -9.77 -3.33 -24.09
C PHE A 3 -8.85 -3.05 -22.88
N GLU A 4 -7.55 -2.96 -23.13
CA GLU A 4 -6.51 -2.62 -22.15
C GLU A 4 -6.72 -1.23 -21.51
N GLU A 5 -7.09 -0.21 -22.31
CA GLU A 5 -7.36 1.13 -21.79
C GLU A 5 -8.61 1.16 -20.90
N ILE A 6 -9.64 0.39 -21.26
CA ILE A 6 -10.87 0.28 -20.47
C ILE A 6 -10.56 -0.41 -19.13
N PHE A 7 -9.78 -1.49 -19.17
CA PHE A 7 -9.35 -2.22 -17.97
C PHE A 7 -8.49 -1.34 -17.05
N PHE A 8 -7.53 -0.61 -17.61
CA PHE A 8 -6.69 0.32 -16.87
C PHE A 8 -7.53 1.41 -16.18
N LYS A 9 -8.45 2.05 -16.92
CA LYS A 9 -9.35 3.07 -16.34
C LYS A 9 -10.21 2.51 -15.22
N LEU A 10 -10.75 1.29 -15.37
CA LEU A 10 -11.57 0.63 -14.35
C LEU A 10 -10.78 0.39 -13.05
N MET A 11 -9.54 -0.07 -13.16
CA MET A 11 -8.67 -0.25 -11.99
C MET A 11 -8.31 1.10 -11.33
N VAL A 12 -8.14 2.20 -12.09
CA VAL A 12 -7.78 3.51 -11.51
C VAL A 12 -8.96 4.00 -10.69
N ILE A 13 -10.16 3.92 -11.27
CA ILE A 13 -11.41 4.33 -10.64
C ILE A 13 -11.63 3.58 -9.33
N SER A 14 -11.39 2.26 -9.29
CA SER A 14 -11.57 1.47 -8.07
C SER A 14 -10.56 1.83 -6.98
N SER A 15 -9.31 2.14 -7.32
CA SER A 15 -8.31 2.59 -6.34
C SER A 15 -8.65 3.95 -5.73
N VAL A 16 -9.06 4.92 -6.55
CA VAL A 16 -9.46 6.25 -6.08
C VAL A 16 -10.70 6.18 -5.19
N ALA A 17 -11.70 5.37 -5.58
CA ALA A 17 -12.88 5.14 -4.75
C ALA A 17 -12.52 4.53 -3.39
N CYS A 18 -11.63 3.53 -3.35
CA CYS A 18 -11.20 2.91 -2.09
C CYS A 18 -10.45 3.91 -1.18
N THR A 19 -9.57 4.75 -1.73
CA THR A 19 -8.84 5.76 -0.93
C THR A 19 -9.75 6.78 -0.25
N MET A 20 -10.86 7.13 -0.88
CA MET A 20 -11.80 8.09 -0.30
C MET A 20 -12.63 7.48 0.84
N ILE A 21 -12.93 6.18 0.75
CA ILE A 21 -13.64 5.46 1.82
C ILE A 21 -12.73 5.29 3.05
N LEU A 22 -11.40 5.20 2.88
CA LEU A 22 -10.44 5.12 3.99
C LEU A 22 -10.53 6.32 4.94
N GLY A 23 -10.64 7.54 4.39
CA GLY A 23 -10.70 8.76 5.20
C GLY A 23 -11.99 8.93 6.01
N LEU A 24 -12.99 8.06 5.81
CA LEU A 24 -14.30 8.14 6.44
C LEU A 24 -14.50 7.12 7.57
N ILE A 25 -13.57 6.17 7.73
CA ILE A 25 -13.71 5.05 8.66
C ILE A 25 -12.95 5.35 9.96
N PRO A 26 -13.64 5.41 11.12
CA PRO A 26 -12.98 5.57 12.42
C PRO A 26 -12.47 4.24 13.00
N SER A 27 -13.06 3.10 12.62
CA SER A 27 -12.70 1.80 13.19
C SER A 27 -11.45 1.21 12.51
N PRO A 28 -10.37 0.94 13.26
CA PRO A 28 -9.09 0.49 12.68
C PRO A 28 -9.21 -0.89 12.00
N PHE A 29 -10.17 -1.71 12.44
CA PHE A 29 -10.49 -3.00 11.79
C PHE A 29 -10.97 -2.81 10.34
N MET A 30 -11.97 -1.95 10.11
CA MET A 30 -12.50 -1.73 8.75
C MET A 30 -11.46 -1.02 7.88
N LEU A 31 -10.63 -0.18 8.48
CA LEU A 31 -9.51 0.47 7.80
C LEU A 31 -8.48 -0.56 7.32
N CYS A 32 -8.10 -1.53 8.15
CA CYS A 32 -7.19 -2.61 7.76
C CYS A 32 -7.73 -3.42 6.57
N LEU A 33 -9.01 -3.81 6.60
CA LEU A 33 -9.64 -4.57 5.52
C LEU A 33 -9.65 -3.77 4.21
N LEU A 34 -9.99 -2.48 4.28
CA LEU A 34 -10.04 -1.61 3.12
C LEU A 34 -8.64 -1.38 2.51
N ILE A 35 -7.59 -1.32 3.33
CA ILE A 35 -6.20 -1.21 2.85
C ILE A 35 -5.77 -2.48 2.09
N VAL A 36 -6.20 -3.67 2.51
CA VAL A 36 -5.93 -4.92 1.76
C VAL A 36 -6.60 -4.89 0.39
N VAL A 37 -7.84 -4.40 0.31
CA VAL A 37 -8.53 -4.23 -0.98
C VAL A 37 -7.81 -3.20 -1.86
N LEU A 38 -7.42 -2.05 -1.30
CA LEU A 38 -6.70 -1.01 -2.03
C LEU A 38 -5.39 -1.54 -2.63
N THR A 39 -4.64 -2.30 -1.84
CA THR A 39 -3.33 -2.79 -2.26
C THR A 39 -3.41 -3.87 -3.32
N SER A 40 -4.39 -4.78 -3.24
CA SER A 40 -4.64 -5.74 -4.32
C SER A 40 -4.99 -5.07 -5.65
N VAL A 41 -5.81 -4.00 -5.62
CA VAL A 41 -6.11 -3.19 -6.82
C VAL A 41 -4.85 -2.48 -7.34
N SER A 42 -4.06 -1.87 -6.47
CA SER A 42 -2.84 -1.15 -6.86
C SER A 42 -1.74 -2.08 -7.39
N CYS A 43 -1.60 -3.30 -6.86
CA CYS A 43 -0.64 -4.29 -7.37
C CYS A 43 -1.02 -4.79 -8.77
N GLY A 44 -2.33 -4.85 -9.06
CA GLY A 44 -2.85 -5.08 -10.41
C GLY A 44 -2.33 -4.04 -11.41
N MET A 45 -2.31 -2.76 -11.02
CA MET A 45 -1.75 -1.68 -11.85
C MET A 45 -0.26 -1.85 -12.13
N VAL A 46 0.50 -2.20 -11.10
CA VAL A 46 1.95 -2.41 -11.24
C VAL A 46 2.23 -3.54 -12.23
N SER A 47 1.36 -4.55 -12.35
CA SER A 47 1.58 -5.67 -13.25
C SER A 47 1.47 -5.30 -14.74
N ILE A 48 0.77 -4.20 -15.04
CA ILE A 48 0.57 -3.69 -16.40
C ILE A 48 1.78 -2.87 -16.84
N PHE A 49 2.41 -2.12 -15.93
CA PHE A 49 3.56 -1.25 -16.24
C PHE A 49 4.94 -1.89 -16.01
N CYS A 50 5.02 -2.79 -15.04
CA CYS A 50 6.27 -3.43 -14.62
C CYS A 50 6.23 -4.93 -14.89
N SER A 51 7.20 -5.65 -14.33
CA SER A 51 7.21 -7.11 -14.37
C SER A 51 6.18 -7.70 -13.41
N GLN A 52 5.52 -8.79 -13.85
CA GLN A 52 4.57 -9.55 -13.03
C GLN A 52 5.19 -10.07 -11.73
N TRP A 53 6.49 -10.37 -11.74
CA TRP A 53 7.24 -10.82 -10.57
C TRP A 53 7.24 -9.77 -9.44
N LEU A 54 7.42 -8.48 -9.78
CA LEU A 54 7.40 -7.41 -8.78
C LEU A 54 6.01 -7.27 -8.16
N SER A 55 4.94 -7.38 -8.95
CA SER A 55 3.57 -7.35 -8.42
C SER A 55 3.32 -8.47 -7.42
N TYR A 56 3.78 -9.70 -7.69
CA TYR A 56 3.64 -10.80 -6.73
C TYR A 56 4.45 -10.56 -5.45
N ALA A 57 5.68 -10.05 -5.57
CA ALA A 57 6.50 -9.71 -4.40
C ALA A 57 5.84 -8.62 -3.54
N LEU A 58 5.27 -7.57 -4.16
CA LEU A 58 4.54 -6.52 -3.46
C LEU A 58 3.31 -7.05 -2.74
N VAL A 59 2.54 -7.94 -3.37
CA VAL A 59 1.36 -8.57 -2.74
C VAL A 59 1.78 -9.37 -1.51
N ILE A 60 2.86 -10.15 -1.57
CA ILE A 60 3.32 -11.00 -0.46
C ILE A 60 3.81 -10.15 0.72
N VAL A 61 4.67 -9.16 0.48
CA VAL A 61 5.22 -8.30 1.55
C VAL A 61 4.11 -7.48 2.19
N PHE A 62 3.19 -6.95 1.38
CA PHE A 62 2.10 -6.14 1.90
C PHE A 62 1.08 -6.96 2.69
N LEU A 63 0.65 -8.12 2.19
CA LEU A 63 -0.22 -9.03 2.94
C LEU A 63 0.45 -9.50 4.24
N GLY A 64 1.74 -9.86 4.20
CA GLY A 64 2.48 -10.28 5.39
C GLY A 64 2.51 -9.21 6.48
N GLY A 65 2.77 -7.95 6.13
CA GLY A 65 2.76 -6.84 7.09
C GLY A 65 1.37 -6.52 7.63
N MET A 66 0.34 -6.56 6.79
CA MET A 66 -1.04 -6.25 7.20
C MET A 66 -1.64 -7.32 8.12
N MET A 67 -1.25 -8.59 7.99
CA MET A 67 -1.71 -9.65 8.91
C MET A 67 -1.23 -9.40 10.34
N VAL A 68 0.00 -8.90 10.52
CA VAL A 68 0.52 -8.52 11.84
C VAL A 68 -0.23 -7.30 12.39
N LEU A 69 -0.40 -6.26 11.58
CA LEU A 69 -1.16 -5.05 11.96
C LEU A 69 -2.61 -5.37 12.35
N PHE A 70 -3.25 -6.31 11.64
CA PHE A 70 -4.60 -6.77 11.95
C PHE A 70 -4.69 -7.32 13.38
N THR A 71 -3.81 -8.25 13.76
CA THR A 71 -3.81 -8.84 15.10
C THR A 71 -3.56 -7.81 16.20
N TYR A 72 -2.71 -6.83 15.92
CA TYR A 72 -2.44 -5.72 16.84
C TYR A 72 -3.66 -4.79 16.98
N ALA A 73 -4.26 -4.36 15.87
CA ALA A 73 -5.38 -3.43 15.86
C ALA A 73 -6.66 -4.02 16.48
N SER A 74 -6.94 -5.31 16.24
CA SER A 74 -8.10 -5.98 16.84
C SER A 74 -8.01 -6.08 18.37
N SER A 75 -6.80 -6.05 18.93
CA SER A 75 -6.60 -6.10 20.39
C SER A 75 -6.82 -4.75 21.09
N MET A 76 -6.73 -3.64 20.35
CA MET A 76 -6.71 -2.28 20.91
C MET A 76 -7.96 -1.44 20.61
N SER A 77 -8.85 -1.86 19.71
CA SER A 77 -9.93 -0.99 19.24
C SER A 77 -11.21 -1.08 20.08
N VAL A 78 -11.51 -0.02 20.83
CA VAL A 78 -12.85 0.29 21.35
C VAL A 78 -13.62 1.00 20.23
N SER A 79 -14.82 0.53 19.90
CA SER A 79 -15.58 0.97 18.74
C SER A 79 -16.38 2.25 18.99
N ASP A 80 -15.98 3.38 18.40
CA ASP A 80 -16.85 4.55 18.28
C ASP A 80 -17.73 4.48 17.02
N LYS A 81 -18.99 4.87 17.17
CA LYS A 81 -20.03 4.76 16.14
C LYS A 81 -19.69 5.61 14.91
N LEU A 82 -19.86 4.99 13.73
CA LEU A 82 -19.73 5.61 12.42
C LEU A 82 -20.54 6.90 12.32
N THR A 83 -19.87 8.05 12.42
CA THR A 83 -20.46 9.35 12.14
C THR A 83 -20.74 9.46 10.65
N LYS A 84 -22.01 9.61 10.30
CA LYS A 84 -22.47 9.72 8.90
C LYS A 84 -22.02 11.04 8.31
N SER A 85 -20.89 11.04 7.59
CA SER A 85 -20.38 12.23 6.93
C SER A 85 -21.02 12.46 5.55
N SER A 86 -21.37 13.72 5.30
CA SER A 86 -21.97 14.30 4.09
C SER A 86 -20.97 14.43 2.91
N SER A 87 -19.91 13.61 2.85
CA SER A 87 -18.86 13.71 1.82
C SER A 87 -19.20 13.01 0.49
N TRP A 88 -20.44 12.54 0.31
CA TRP A 88 -20.85 11.76 -0.87
C TRP A 88 -20.76 12.55 -2.18
N LYS A 89 -20.93 13.88 -2.12
CA LYS A 89 -20.78 14.75 -3.29
C LYS A 89 -19.33 14.87 -3.77
N MET A 90 -18.35 14.76 -2.87
CA MET A 90 -16.92 14.80 -3.21
C MET A 90 -16.47 13.51 -3.92
N LEU A 91 -17.09 12.37 -3.59
CA LEU A 91 -16.86 11.10 -4.29
C LEU A 91 -17.24 11.17 -5.78
N PHE A 92 -18.36 11.81 -6.11
CA PHE A 92 -18.81 11.91 -7.50
C PHE A 92 -17.88 12.74 -8.40
N VAL A 93 -17.30 13.83 -7.89
CA VAL A 93 -16.38 14.68 -8.66
C VAL A 93 -15.07 13.94 -8.98
N PHE A 94 -14.54 13.18 -8.04
CA PHE A 94 -13.31 12.41 -8.25
C PHE A 94 -13.51 11.19 -9.17
N LEU A 95 -14.69 10.57 -9.16
CA LEU A 95 -15.03 9.52 -10.13
C LEU A 95 -15.02 10.05 -11.57
N ILE A 96 -15.50 11.29 -11.79
CA ILE A 96 -15.47 11.93 -13.10
C ILE A 96 -14.03 12.23 -13.55
N MET A 97 -13.17 12.64 -12.62
CA MET A 97 -11.75 12.89 -12.90
C MET A 97 -10.97 11.60 -13.21
N GLY A 98 -11.34 10.46 -12.61
CA GLY A 98 -10.71 9.17 -12.92
C GLY A 98 -10.98 8.68 -14.35
N LEU A 99 -12.12 9.04 -14.93
CA LEU A 99 -12.49 8.65 -16.30
C LEU A 99 -11.66 9.37 -17.38
N THR A 100 -11.16 10.57 -17.08
CA THR A 100 -10.45 11.43 -18.04
C THR A 100 -8.98 11.05 -18.20
N LEU A 101 -8.41 10.26 -17.27
CA LEU A 101 -7.01 9.84 -17.35
C LEU A 101 -6.79 8.87 -18.53
N SER A 102 -5.85 9.21 -19.40
CA SER A 102 -5.34 8.33 -20.45
C SER A 102 -4.28 7.39 -19.90
N ALA A 103 -4.25 6.14 -20.37
CA ALA A 103 -3.21 5.19 -20.00
C ALA A 103 -1.83 5.71 -20.48
N PRO A 104 -0.82 5.75 -19.61
CA PRO A 104 0.53 6.07 -20.05
C PRO A 104 1.06 4.91 -20.90
N THR A 105 1.37 5.18 -22.16
CA THR A 105 1.95 4.21 -23.08
C THR A 105 3.48 4.26 -22.97
N GLY A 106 4.12 3.12 -22.65
CA GLY A 106 5.56 2.94 -22.89
C GLY A 106 6.51 2.95 -21.70
N PHE A 107 6.04 2.96 -20.44
CA PHE A 107 6.95 2.80 -19.30
C PHE A 107 7.15 1.31 -18.99
N LYS A 108 8.34 0.77 -19.31
CA LYS A 108 8.76 -0.59 -18.90
C LYS A 108 10.01 -0.47 -18.03
N VAL A 109 9.87 -0.80 -16.74
CA VAL A 109 11.00 -0.81 -15.80
C VAL A 109 11.71 -2.15 -15.90
N TYR A 110 12.99 -2.13 -16.26
CA TYR A 110 13.84 -3.31 -16.28
C TYR A 110 14.51 -3.51 -14.92
N MET A 111 14.16 -4.59 -14.23
CA MET A 111 14.65 -4.90 -12.88
C MET A 111 16.18 -5.17 -12.83
N GLY A 112 16.77 -5.57 -13.95
CA GLY A 112 18.18 -5.95 -14.03
C GLY A 112 19.17 -4.78 -13.87
N SER A 113 18.72 -3.52 -13.99
CA SER A 113 19.61 -2.36 -13.85
C SER A 113 20.13 -2.16 -12.42
N LEU A 114 19.45 -2.71 -11.42
CA LEU A 114 19.83 -2.60 -10.01
C LEU A 114 21.11 -3.38 -9.66
N TYR A 115 21.38 -4.48 -10.36
CA TYR A 115 22.59 -5.28 -10.19
C TYR A 115 23.73 -4.84 -11.15
N SER A 116 23.53 -3.76 -11.89
CA SER A 116 24.60 -3.18 -12.71
C SER A 116 25.66 -2.53 -11.83
N ASN A 117 26.84 -2.28 -12.39
CA ASN A 117 27.96 -1.63 -11.70
C ASN A 117 27.54 -0.29 -11.03
N ASN A 118 26.65 0.47 -11.67
CA ASN A 118 26.13 1.73 -11.12
C ASN A 118 25.09 1.51 -10.00
N GLY A 119 24.35 0.40 -10.04
CA GLY A 119 23.36 0.02 -9.02
C GLY A 119 23.98 -0.60 -7.76
N ALA A 120 25.24 -1.05 -7.81
CA ALA A 120 25.93 -1.65 -6.66
C ALA A 120 26.01 -0.70 -5.45
N VAL A 121 26.21 0.61 -5.67
CA VAL A 121 26.21 1.62 -4.60
C VAL A 121 24.82 1.73 -3.95
N MET A 122 23.75 1.70 -4.75
CA MET A 122 22.37 1.71 -4.25
C MET A 122 22.07 0.46 -3.41
N LEU A 123 22.53 -0.72 -3.85
CA LEU A 123 22.37 -1.98 -3.10
C LEU A 123 23.10 -1.94 -1.76
N LEU A 124 24.33 -1.44 -1.72
CA LEU A 124 25.09 -1.29 -0.47
C LEU A 124 24.32 -0.42 0.53
N ILE A 125 23.78 0.73 0.11
CA ILE A 125 23.01 1.62 1.00
C ILE A 125 21.76 0.91 1.53
N LEU A 126 21.04 0.15 0.69
CA LEU A 126 19.82 -0.56 1.08
C LEU A 126 20.09 -1.69 2.09
N THR A 127 21.21 -2.40 1.93
CA THR A 127 21.63 -3.43 2.90
C THR A 127 21.97 -2.84 4.27
N PHE A 128 22.71 -1.72 4.31
CA PHE A 128 22.98 -1.01 5.56
C PHE A 128 21.69 -0.49 6.21
N TYR A 129 20.71 0.00 5.44
CA TYR A 129 19.41 0.42 5.97
C TYR A 129 18.66 -0.73 6.66
N LEU A 130 18.58 -1.92 6.05
CA LEU A 130 17.93 -3.07 6.67
C LEU A 130 18.65 -3.53 7.94
N LEU A 131 19.98 -3.48 7.97
CA LEU A 131 20.78 -3.83 9.16
C LEU A 131 20.53 -2.83 10.30
N LEU A 132 20.51 -1.52 10.00
CA LEU A 132 20.16 -0.50 10.98
C LEU A 132 18.73 -0.62 11.48
N CYS A 133 17.77 -0.95 10.60
CA CYS A 133 16.38 -1.20 10.98
C CYS A 133 16.30 -2.35 12.01
N LEU A 134 16.97 -3.47 11.74
CA LEU A 134 17.04 -4.60 12.69
C LEU A 134 17.64 -4.19 14.04
N PHE A 135 18.77 -3.47 14.03
CA PHE A 135 19.39 -2.98 15.28
C PHE A 135 18.45 -2.04 16.05
N SER A 136 17.76 -1.13 15.35
CA SER A 136 16.83 -0.17 15.96
C SER A 136 15.63 -0.85 16.62
N VAL A 137 15.09 -1.90 15.99
CA VAL A 137 13.97 -2.68 16.53
C VAL A 137 14.40 -3.42 17.79
N VAL A 138 15.59 -4.05 17.80
CA VAL A 138 16.11 -4.74 18.99
C VAL A 138 16.30 -3.76 20.16
N LYS A 139 16.86 -2.58 19.90
CA LYS A 139 17.03 -1.54 20.92
C LYS A 139 15.69 -1.03 21.45
N MET A 140 14.67 -0.85 20.61
CA MET A 140 13.33 -0.49 21.06
C MET A 140 12.71 -1.57 21.98
N VAL A 141 12.91 -2.85 21.67
CA VAL A 141 12.40 -3.95 22.49
C VAL A 141 13.14 -4.08 23.83
N GLU A 142 14.44 -3.74 23.90
CA GLU A 142 15.20 -3.71 25.16
C GLU A 142 14.71 -2.60 26.10
N VAL A 143 14.40 -1.41 25.55
CA VAL A 143 13.86 -0.28 26.34
C VAL A 143 12.48 -0.60 26.93
N SER A 144 11.61 -1.29 26.20
CA SER A 144 10.29 -1.68 26.73
C SER A 144 10.38 -2.76 27.80
N LYS A 145 11.35 -3.69 27.72
CA LYS A 145 11.65 -4.64 28.81
C LYS A 145 12.20 -3.97 30.07
N GLY A 146 12.95 -2.87 29.92
CA GLY A 146 13.53 -2.13 31.05
C GLY A 146 12.53 -1.34 31.90
N ALA A 147 11.35 -0.99 31.38
CA ALA A 147 10.34 -0.19 32.08
C ALA A 147 9.20 -1.02 32.74
N LEU A 148 9.14 -2.33 32.51
CA LEU A 148 8.05 -3.20 32.99
C LEU A 148 8.45 -4.13 34.16
N ILE A 149 9.61 -3.90 34.79
CA ILE A 149 10.14 -4.71 35.92
C ILE A 149 10.63 -3.82 37.08
N SER A 150 10.21 -2.55 37.15
CA SER A 150 10.41 -1.68 38.32
C SER A 150 9.07 -1.34 38.96
#